data_AF-A0A8R2R8V5-F1
#
_entry.id   AF-A0A8R2R8V5-F1
#
_cell.length_a   1.000
_cell.length_b   1.000
_cell.length_c   1.000
_cell.angle_alpha   90.00
_cell.angle_beta   90.00
_cell.angle_gamma   90.00
#
_symmetry.space_group_name_H-M   'P 1'
#
loop_
_entity.id
_entity.type
_entity.pdbx_description
1 polymer ?
#
loop_
_entity_poly.entity_id
_entity_poly.type
_entity_poly.pdbx_seq_one_letter_code
_entity_poly.pdbx_strand_id
1 'polypeptide(L)'
;MATTLNKEISIQESEAQNTPNNVAIKKKTGFRYLLGIITVEPVAFIVLFAGLLSGMSTQNLGLEKACRVSLKLEDAICDSLRAQNQSNNFTDYERMVQEHYSAQLRWKSALQSVLPLPMLLFAGGWSDKTGRRKAIIVVPIIGETLQCISNILNVVFFYEIPLEALIFFDTFFSGITGGQIIMLLALFNYICDITTSENRTQRLGIVNVCTFVGTPLGLALSGIMLRHLGYYAIYGTALFLHFINFLYVTFRIKDPLRTKEQIMTVSNYFFSLLVNNIPLE
;
A
#
# COMPACT_ATOMS: atom_id res chain seq x y z
N MET A 1 -47.92 16.05 54.43
CA MET A 1 -47.65 15.66 53.03
C MET A 1 -46.97 16.77 52.22
N ALA A 2 -47.25 18.07 52.48
CA ALA A 2 -46.57 19.19 51.82
C ALA A 2 -45.13 19.48 52.32
N THR A 3 -44.80 19.12 53.56
CA THR A 3 -43.48 19.41 54.17
C THR A 3 -42.36 18.49 53.70
N THR A 4 -42.70 17.28 53.25
CA THR A 4 -41.77 16.31 52.64
C THR A 4 -41.42 16.67 51.20
N LEU A 5 -42.37 17.23 50.44
CA LEU A 5 -42.16 17.65 49.05
C LEU A 5 -41.18 18.84 48.94
N ASN A 6 -41.28 19.83 49.83
CA ASN A 6 -40.34 20.98 49.85
C ASN A 6 -38.91 20.58 50.25
N LYS A 7 -38.74 19.47 50.98
CA LYS A 7 -37.43 18.93 51.34
C LYS A 7 -36.79 18.19 50.16
N GLU A 8 -37.58 17.52 49.33
CA GLU A 8 -37.08 16.90 48.09
C GLU A 8 -36.72 17.94 47.01
N ILE A 9 -37.49 19.03 46.89
CA ILE A 9 -37.20 20.12 45.94
C ILE A 9 -35.91 20.88 46.31
N SER A 10 -35.67 21.15 47.60
CA SER A 10 -34.45 21.81 48.07
C SER A 10 -33.20 20.92 47.99
N ILE A 11 -33.35 19.60 48.07
CA ILE A 11 -32.25 18.64 47.86
C ILE A 11 -31.90 18.56 46.36
N GLN A 12 -32.90 18.55 45.47
CA GLN A 12 -32.68 18.52 44.01
C GLN A 12 -32.01 19.78 43.46
N GLU A 13 -32.30 20.98 44.00
CA GLU A 13 -31.59 22.21 43.59
C GLU A 13 -30.13 22.22 44.04
N SER A 14 -29.79 21.54 45.15
CA SER A 14 -28.40 21.45 45.64
C SER A 14 -27.55 20.43 44.89
N GLU A 15 -28.14 19.37 44.33
CA GLU A 15 -27.42 18.37 43.53
C GLU A 15 -27.26 18.79 42.06
N ALA A 16 -28.13 19.64 41.52
CA ALA A 16 -28.03 20.17 40.16
C ALA A 16 -26.89 21.19 39.95
N GLN A 17 -26.27 21.69 41.02
CA GLN A 17 -25.11 22.59 40.96
C GLN A 17 -23.75 21.90 41.16
N ASN A 18 -23.73 20.60 41.47
CA ASN A 18 -22.50 19.80 41.50
C ASN A 18 -22.30 19.04 40.19
N THR A 19 -22.43 19.74 39.07
CA THR A 19 -21.74 19.34 37.84
C THR A 19 -20.25 19.63 38.08
N PRO A 20 -19.35 18.64 38.08
CA PRO A 20 -17.95 18.92 37.82
C PRO A 20 -17.83 19.31 36.34
N ASN A 21 -18.26 20.54 36.04
CA ASN A 21 -17.79 21.28 34.90
C ASN A 21 -16.27 21.32 35.00
N ASN A 22 -15.63 20.98 33.89
CA ASN A 22 -14.19 20.79 33.71
C ASN A 22 -13.70 19.37 33.99
N VAL A 23 -14.24 18.38 33.25
CA VAL A 23 -13.29 17.51 32.53
C VAL A 23 -12.59 18.43 31.55
N ALA A 24 -11.49 19.03 32.01
CA ALA A 24 -10.53 19.63 31.12
C ALA A 24 -10.09 18.50 30.19
N ILE A 25 -10.73 18.42 29.01
CA ILE A 25 -10.11 17.79 27.85
C ILE A 25 -8.87 18.63 27.65
N LYS A 26 -7.78 18.21 28.30
CA LYS A 26 -6.43 18.65 27.98
C LYS A 26 -6.27 18.25 26.53
N LYS A 27 -6.66 19.13 25.61
CA LYS A 27 -6.25 19.11 24.22
C LYS A 27 -4.73 19.12 24.34
N LYS A 28 -4.11 17.94 24.29
CA LYS A 28 -2.68 17.82 24.05
C LYS A 28 -2.47 18.23 22.60
N THR A 29 -2.65 19.51 22.30
CA THR A 29 -2.29 20.13 21.03
C THR A 29 -0.78 20.21 21.00
N GLY A 30 -0.16 19.16 20.50
CA GLY A 30 1.27 19.09 20.29
C GLY A 30 1.58 18.11 19.16
N PHE A 31 2.63 18.40 18.40
CA PHE A 31 3.15 17.55 17.34
C PHE A 31 3.38 16.09 17.81
N ARG A 32 3.77 15.90 19.08
CA ARG A 32 3.92 14.57 19.71
C ARG A 32 2.60 13.80 19.92
N TYR A 33 1.48 14.49 20.12
CA TYR A 33 0.15 13.87 20.20
C TYR A 33 -0.37 13.51 18.81
N LEU A 34 -0.16 14.39 17.82
CA LEU A 34 -0.40 14.10 16.40
C LEU A 34 0.41 12.88 15.91
N LEU A 35 1.70 12.81 16.24
CA LEU A 35 2.57 11.65 16.00
C LEU A 35 2.13 10.37 16.72
N GLY A 36 1.36 10.49 17.82
CA GLY A 36 0.80 9.34 18.53
C GLY A 36 -0.48 8.79 17.89
N ILE A 37 -1.16 9.61 17.08
CA ILE A 37 -2.35 9.24 16.32
C ILE A 37 -1.96 8.64 14.97
N ILE A 38 -0.86 9.13 14.37
CA ILE A 38 -0.33 8.62 13.11
C ILE A 38 0.21 7.20 13.34
N THR A 39 -0.37 6.24 12.63
CA THR A 39 -0.07 4.80 12.72
C THR A 39 0.38 4.29 11.36
N VAL A 40 -0.53 3.74 10.56
CA VAL A 40 -0.27 3.13 9.25
C VAL A 40 -0.44 4.11 8.08
N GLU A 41 -0.89 5.34 8.34
CA GLU A 41 -1.07 6.38 7.34
C GLU A 41 0.22 6.72 6.56
N PRO A 42 1.40 6.87 7.21
CA PRO A 42 2.65 7.10 6.48
C PRO A 42 3.07 5.89 5.67
N VAL A 43 2.74 4.68 6.14
CA VAL A 43 3.04 3.43 5.43
C VAL A 43 2.26 3.38 4.12
N ALA A 44 0.97 3.70 4.17
CA ALA A 44 0.11 3.79 3.00
C ALA A 44 0.68 4.81 1.99
N PHE A 45 0.99 6.02 2.46
CA PHE A 45 1.54 7.07 1.61
C PHE A 45 2.84 6.64 0.94
N ILE A 46 3.82 6.15 1.72
CA ILE A 46 5.16 5.85 1.21
C ILE A 46 5.11 4.73 0.19
N VAL A 47 4.37 3.64 0.43
CA VAL A 47 4.36 2.54 -0.56
C VAL A 47 3.66 2.95 -1.84
N LEU A 48 2.55 3.68 -1.77
CA LEU A 48 1.87 4.13 -2.99
C LEU A 48 2.73 5.13 -3.76
N PHE A 49 3.33 6.08 -3.06
CA PHE A 49 4.21 7.07 -3.67
C PHE A 49 5.44 6.42 -4.32
N ALA A 50 6.20 5.60 -3.58
CA ALA A 50 7.40 4.93 -4.10
C ALA A 50 7.07 3.88 -5.18
N GLY A 51 5.96 3.16 -5.02
CA GLY A 51 5.47 2.18 -5.98
C GLY A 51 5.05 2.80 -7.31
N LEU A 52 4.38 3.96 -7.31
CA LEU A 52 4.08 4.65 -8.58
C LEU A 52 5.29 5.36 -9.17
N LEU A 53 6.17 5.90 -8.33
CA LEU A 53 7.43 6.50 -8.78
C LEU A 53 8.27 5.48 -9.56
N SER A 54 8.44 4.27 -9.01
CA SER A 54 9.14 3.16 -9.68
C SER A 54 8.32 2.60 -10.85
N GLY A 55 7.02 2.35 -10.68
CA GLY A 55 6.16 1.77 -11.72
C GLY A 55 6.08 2.58 -13.01
N MET A 56 5.97 3.92 -12.91
CA MET A 56 6.02 4.78 -14.10
C MET A 56 7.38 4.76 -14.79
N SER A 57 8.44 4.66 -14.00
CA SER A 57 9.80 4.56 -14.53
C SER A 57 10.02 3.23 -15.23
N THR A 58 9.46 2.14 -14.70
CA THR A 58 9.47 0.83 -15.35
C THR A 58 8.70 0.84 -16.67
N GLN A 59 7.57 1.56 -16.75
CA GLN A 59 6.85 1.72 -18.02
C GLN A 59 7.69 2.45 -19.07
N ASN A 60 8.33 3.56 -18.70
CA ASN A 60 9.22 4.31 -19.60
C ASN A 60 10.45 3.47 -20.01
N LEU A 61 11.05 2.75 -19.06
CA LEU A 61 12.17 1.85 -19.31
C LEU A 61 11.77 0.71 -20.26
N GLY A 62 10.55 0.18 -20.11
CA GLY A 62 10.00 -0.85 -20.98
C GLY A 62 9.81 -0.36 -22.42
N LEU A 63 9.31 0.86 -22.61
CA LEU A 63 9.21 1.50 -23.94
C LEU A 63 10.59 1.71 -24.56
N GLU A 64 11.57 2.15 -23.78
CA GLU A 64 12.93 2.36 -24.25
C GLU A 64 13.62 1.03 -24.64
N LYS A 65 13.42 -0.03 -23.84
CA LYS A 65 13.88 -1.39 -24.18
C LYS A 65 13.18 -1.94 -25.42
N ALA A 66 11.88 -1.70 -25.58
CA ALA A 66 11.16 -2.09 -26.79
C ALA A 66 11.76 -1.43 -28.04
N CYS A 67 12.15 -0.15 -27.94
CA CYS A 67 12.78 0.58 -29.03
C CYS A 67 14.19 0.06 -29.38
N ARG A 68 15.09 -0.01 -28.39
CA ARG A 68 16.51 -0.31 -28.60
C ARG A 68 16.85 -1.79 -28.67
N VAL A 69 16.21 -2.61 -27.84
CA VAL A 69 16.57 -4.03 -27.67
C VAL A 69 15.68 -4.92 -28.54
N SER A 70 14.36 -4.70 -28.51
CA SER A 70 13.42 -5.55 -29.26
C SER A 70 13.34 -5.18 -30.74
N LEU A 71 13.12 -3.90 -31.07
CA LEU A 71 12.97 -3.43 -32.46
C LEU A 71 14.29 -3.00 -33.11
N LYS A 72 15.34 -2.77 -32.32
CA LYS A 72 16.68 -2.36 -32.78
C LYS A 72 16.64 -1.14 -33.71
N LEU A 73 15.83 -0.16 -33.36
CA LEU A 73 15.78 1.12 -34.07
C LEU A 73 17.05 1.94 -33.82
N GLU A 74 17.31 2.91 -34.69
CA GLU A 74 18.46 3.81 -34.53
C GLU A 74 18.36 4.61 -33.24
N ASP A 75 19.48 4.77 -32.53
CA ASP A 75 19.53 5.42 -31.21
C ASP A 75 18.97 6.85 -31.24
N ALA A 76 19.20 7.58 -32.34
CA ALA A 76 18.67 8.94 -32.53
C ALA A 76 17.13 8.99 -32.54
N ILE A 77 16.46 7.94 -33.03
CA ILE A 77 14.99 7.83 -33.02
C ILE A 77 14.53 7.56 -31.59
N CYS A 78 15.14 6.60 -30.89
CA CYS A 78 14.78 6.26 -29.53
C CYS A 78 15.03 7.42 -28.55
N ASP A 79 16.09 8.20 -28.74
CA ASP A 79 16.38 9.42 -27.96
C ASP A 79 15.32 10.49 -28.19
N SER A 80 14.89 10.68 -29.44
CA SER A 80 13.84 11.63 -29.81
C SER A 80 12.48 11.25 -29.20
N LEU A 81 12.15 9.96 -29.21
CA LEU A 81 10.94 9.42 -28.58
C LEU A 81 10.98 9.61 -27.06
N ARG A 82 12.12 9.33 -26.42
CA ARG A 82 12.30 9.52 -24.98
C ARG A 82 12.24 10.99 -24.57
N ALA A 83 12.81 11.89 -25.38
CA ALA A 83 12.77 13.34 -25.15
C ALA A 83 11.40 13.96 -25.45
N GLN A 84 10.45 13.19 -25.99
CA GLN A 84 9.14 13.66 -26.48
C GLN A 84 9.30 14.82 -27.48
N ASN A 85 10.33 14.76 -28.33
CA ASN A 85 10.64 15.84 -29.26
C ASN A 85 9.80 15.70 -30.54
N GLN A 86 8.81 16.58 -30.73
CA GLN A 86 7.87 16.54 -31.85
C GLN A 86 8.41 17.17 -33.15
N SER A 87 9.72 17.42 -33.25
CA SER A 87 10.30 18.16 -34.39
C SER A 87 10.20 17.43 -35.73
N ASN A 88 10.03 16.09 -35.71
CA ASN A 88 9.87 15.25 -36.90
C ASN A 88 8.62 14.37 -36.75
N ASN A 89 8.02 13.95 -37.86
CA ASN A 89 6.89 13.01 -37.91
C ASN A 89 7.30 11.58 -37.49
N PHE A 90 7.73 11.38 -36.24
CA PHE A 90 8.09 10.07 -35.68
C PHE A 90 6.88 9.28 -35.15
N THR A 91 5.66 9.74 -35.43
CA THR A 91 4.40 9.12 -34.99
C THR A 91 4.30 7.65 -35.35
N ASP A 92 4.82 7.23 -36.51
CA ASP A 92 4.82 5.83 -36.92
C ASP A 92 5.76 4.95 -36.07
N TYR A 93 6.93 5.48 -35.71
CA TYR A 93 7.86 4.77 -34.82
C TYR A 93 7.32 4.70 -33.40
N GLU A 94 6.72 5.79 -32.90
CA GLU A 94 6.07 5.80 -31.59
C GLU A 94 4.97 4.74 -31.52
N ARG A 95 4.08 4.70 -32.52
CA ARG A 95 3.03 3.69 -32.63
C ARG A 95 3.60 2.28 -32.67
N MET A 96 4.64 2.05 -33.45
CA MET A 96 5.28 0.72 -33.57
C MET A 96 5.85 0.24 -32.23
N VAL A 97 6.57 1.11 -31.51
CA VAL A 97 7.15 0.79 -30.19
C VAL A 97 6.04 0.53 -29.17
N GLN A 98 5.02 1.39 -29.14
CA GLN A 98 3.88 1.26 -28.23
C GLN A 98 3.06 0.00 -28.49
N GLU A 99 2.83 -0.36 -29.75
CA GLU A 99 2.12 -1.57 -30.15
C GLU A 99 2.88 -2.82 -29.69
N HIS A 100 4.21 -2.85 -29.92
CA HIS A 100 5.06 -3.94 -29.45
C HIS A 100 5.06 -4.05 -27.92
N TYR A 101 5.23 -2.94 -27.20
CA TYR A 101 5.23 -2.93 -25.74
C TYR A 101 3.86 -3.33 -25.16
N SER A 102 2.76 -2.82 -25.73
CA SER A 102 1.40 -3.16 -25.32
C SER A 102 1.08 -4.64 -25.53
N ALA A 103 1.63 -5.25 -26.59
CA ALA A 103 1.49 -6.68 -26.82
C ALA A 103 2.13 -7.51 -25.70
N GLN A 104 3.27 -7.06 -25.17
CA GLN A 104 3.94 -7.68 -24.03
C GLN A 104 3.21 -7.41 -22.70
N LEU A 105 2.50 -6.29 -22.58
CA LEU A 105 1.75 -5.98 -21.36
C LEU A 105 0.56 -6.93 -21.12
N ARG A 106 0.05 -7.62 -22.16
CA ARG A 106 -1.11 -8.52 -22.04
C ARG A 106 -0.90 -9.63 -21.02
N TRP A 107 0.24 -10.31 -21.08
CA TRP A 107 0.53 -11.41 -20.15
C TRP A 107 0.92 -10.89 -18.76
N LYS A 108 1.49 -9.69 -18.66
CA LYS A 108 1.75 -9.01 -17.38
C LYS A 108 0.46 -8.80 -16.58
N SER A 109 -0.60 -8.28 -17.21
CA SER A 109 -1.89 -8.09 -16.53
C SER A 109 -2.45 -9.41 -15.97
N ALA A 110 -2.33 -10.50 -16.73
CA ALA A 110 -2.75 -11.82 -16.26
C ALA A 110 -1.94 -12.30 -15.06
N LEU A 111 -0.61 -12.17 -15.10
CA LEU A 111 0.26 -12.52 -13.97
C LEU A 111 -0.03 -11.67 -12.73
N GLN A 112 -0.24 -10.37 -12.91
CA GLN A 112 -0.53 -9.46 -11.81
C GLN A 112 -1.86 -9.78 -11.11
N SER A 113 -2.83 -10.36 -11.80
CA SER A 113 -4.08 -10.84 -11.20
C SER A 113 -3.94 -12.22 -10.55
N VAL A 114 -3.17 -13.14 -11.14
CA VAL A 114 -3.09 -14.54 -10.69
C VAL A 114 -2.08 -14.75 -9.57
N LEU A 115 -0.88 -14.16 -9.67
CA LEU A 115 0.20 -14.34 -8.70
C LEU A 115 -0.16 -13.97 -7.25
N PRO A 116 -0.93 -12.90 -6.96
CA PRO A 116 -1.27 -12.58 -5.59
C PRO A 116 -2.37 -13.48 -5.00
N LEU A 117 -3.08 -14.30 -5.78
CA LEU A 117 -4.20 -15.12 -5.27
C LEU A 117 -3.80 -16.13 -4.18
N PRO A 118 -2.71 -16.92 -4.34
CA PRO A 118 -2.28 -17.83 -3.27
C PRO A 118 -1.89 -17.06 -2.00
N MET A 119 -1.21 -15.92 -2.17
CA MET A 119 -0.85 -15.05 -1.06
C MET A 119 -2.08 -14.43 -0.39
N LEU A 120 -3.11 -14.04 -1.15
CA LEU A 120 -4.37 -13.53 -0.62
C LEU A 120 -5.09 -14.55 0.26
N LEU A 121 -5.23 -15.78 -0.24
CA LEU A 121 -5.89 -16.87 0.48
C LEU A 121 -5.12 -17.26 1.75
N PHE A 122 -3.81 -17.39 1.64
CA PHE A 122 -2.95 -17.72 2.77
C PHE A 122 -2.92 -16.58 3.79
N ALA A 123 -2.68 -15.34 3.36
CA ALA A 123 -2.60 -14.19 4.23
C ALA A 123 -3.94 -13.94 4.92
N GLY A 124 -5.08 -14.03 4.23
CA GLY A 124 -6.40 -13.88 4.84
C GLY A 124 -6.64 -14.91 5.95
N GLY A 125 -6.52 -16.20 5.61
CA GLY A 125 -6.75 -17.28 6.58
C GLY A 125 -5.74 -17.28 7.75
N TRP A 126 -4.47 -17.00 7.46
CA TRP A 126 -3.43 -16.90 8.49
C TRP A 126 -3.61 -15.67 9.37
N SER A 127 -3.98 -14.53 8.78
CA SER A 127 -4.24 -13.29 9.52
C SER A 127 -5.38 -13.46 10.51
N ASP A 128 -6.46 -14.09 10.09
CA ASP A 128 -7.66 -14.23 10.90
C ASP A 128 -7.46 -15.29 11.99
N LYS A 129 -6.61 -16.29 11.74
CA LYS A 129 -6.21 -17.27 12.76
C LYS A 129 -5.21 -16.72 13.78
N THR A 130 -4.20 -15.98 13.34
CA THR A 130 -3.09 -15.56 14.22
C THR A 130 -3.25 -14.14 14.79
N GLY A 131 -4.05 -13.29 14.16
CA GLY A 131 -4.16 -11.86 14.48
C GLY A 131 -2.91 -11.05 14.17
N ARG A 132 -1.90 -11.63 13.50
CA ARG A 132 -0.60 -10.99 13.24
C ARG A 132 -0.63 -10.12 11.99
N ARG A 133 -1.26 -8.95 12.09
CA ARG A 133 -1.43 -8.00 10.98
C ARG A 133 -0.10 -7.39 10.50
N LYS A 134 0.88 -7.18 11.40
CA LYS A 134 2.18 -6.58 11.07
C LYS A 134 2.94 -7.36 10.02
N ALA A 135 2.98 -8.69 10.16
CA ALA A 135 3.71 -9.54 9.22
C ALA A 135 3.17 -9.41 7.79
N ILE A 136 1.84 -9.28 7.63
CA ILE A 136 1.18 -9.15 6.33
C ILE A 136 1.46 -7.79 5.69
N ILE A 137 1.64 -6.74 6.50
CA ILE A 137 2.07 -5.43 6.01
C ILE A 137 3.53 -5.48 5.51
N VAL A 138 4.40 -6.23 6.19
CA VAL A 138 5.83 -6.30 5.87
C VAL A 138 6.11 -7.07 4.57
N VAL A 139 5.36 -8.14 4.27
CA VAL A 139 5.64 -9.01 3.11
C VAL A 139 5.59 -8.25 1.77
N PRO A 140 4.54 -7.45 1.46
CA PRO A 140 4.52 -6.62 0.26
C PRO A 140 5.66 -5.61 0.20
N ILE A 141 6.06 -5.01 1.33
CA ILE A 141 7.18 -4.05 1.37
C ILE A 141 8.49 -4.73 0.94
N ILE A 142 8.70 -5.97 1.37
CA ILE A 142 9.85 -6.78 0.92
C ILE A 142 9.76 -7.05 -0.59
N GLY A 143 8.57 -7.38 -1.10
CA GLY A 143 8.33 -7.58 -2.53
C GLY A 143 8.67 -6.36 -3.38
N GLU A 144 8.19 -5.19 -2.99
CA GLU A 144 8.49 -3.91 -3.67
C GLU A 144 9.99 -3.57 -3.58
N THR A 145 10.65 -3.90 -2.47
CA THR A 145 12.11 -3.75 -2.31
C THR A 145 12.87 -4.64 -3.31
N LEU A 146 12.48 -5.91 -3.42
CA LEU A 146 13.08 -6.86 -4.38
C LEU A 146 12.79 -6.44 -5.83
N GLN A 147 11.60 -5.94 -6.12
CA GLN A 147 11.24 -5.37 -7.41
C GLN A 147 12.14 -4.18 -7.76
N CYS A 148 12.36 -3.24 -6.83
CA CYS A 148 13.27 -2.11 -7.04
C CYS A 148 14.71 -2.58 -7.34
N ILE A 149 15.21 -3.58 -6.60
CA ILE A 149 16.54 -4.16 -6.85
C ILE A 149 16.61 -4.79 -8.24
N SER A 150 15.60 -5.57 -8.62
CA SER A 150 15.49 -6.17 -9.96
C SER A 150 15.46 -5.12 -11.07
N ASN A 151 14.76 -4.01 -10.86
CA ASN A 151 14.69 -2.92 -11.82
C ASN A 151 16.03 -2.18 -11.94
N ILE A 152 16.78 -2.00 -10.84
CA ILE A 152 18.15 -1.50 -10.89
C ILE A 152 19.05 -2.42 -11.72
N LEU A 153 19.00 -3.73 -11.48
CA LEU A 153 19.77 -4.71 -12.27
C LEU A 153 19.41 -4.65 -13.76
N ASN A 154 18.13 -4.43 -14.09
CA ASN A 154 17.67 -4.25 -15.46
C ASN A 154 18.21 -2.99 -16.14
N VAL A 155 18.49 -1.94 -15.38
CA VAL A 155 19.14 -0.72 -15.90
C VAL A 155 20.64 -0.93 -16.07
N VAL A 156 21.28 -1.67 -15.15
CA VAL A 156 22.72 -2.00 -15.26
C VAL A 156 22.99 -2.88 -16.47
N PHE A 157 22.19 -3.93 -16.66
CA PHE A 157 22.27 -4.86 -17.77
C PHE A 157 21.20 -4.56 -18.83
N PHE A 158 21.23 -3.32 -19.33
CA PHE A 158 20.17 -2.80 -20.18
C PHE A 158 20.05 -3.58 -21.51
N TYR A 159 21.18 -3.89 -22.15
CA TYR A 159 21.21 -4.54 -23.47
C TYR A 159 21.22 -6.07 -23.38
N GLU A 160 21.65 -6.62 -22.26
CA GLU A 160 21.75 -8.06 -22.04
C GLU A 160 20.41 -8.66 -21.60
N ILE A 161 19.60 -7.91 -20.84
CA ILE A 161 18.32 -8.39 -20.33
C ILE A 161 17.18 -7.98 -21.28
N PRO A 162 16.45 -8.95 -21.88
CA PRO A 162 15.35 -8.66 -22.80
C PRO A 162 14.15 -8.01 -22.08
N LEU A 163 13.28 -7.38 -22.86
CA LEU A 163 12.07 -6.71 -22.38
C LEU A 163 11.15 -7.67 -21.60
N GLU A 164 11.01 -8.91 -22.08
CA GLU A 164 10.16 -9.93 -21.47
C GLU A 164 10.63 -10.28 -20.06
N ALA A 165 11.94 -10.38 -19.85
CA ALA A 165 12.52 -10.64 -18.54
C ALA A 165 12.28 -9.48 -17.58
N LEU A 166 12.44 -8.23 -18.05
CA LEU A 166 12.10 -7.04 -17.25
C LEU A 166 10.66 -7.09 -16.75
N ILE A 167 9.71 -7.31 -17.67
CA ILE A 167 8.28 -7.36 -17.36
C ILE A 167 7.98 -8.52 -16.39
N PHE A 168 8.62 -9.67 -16.58
CA PHE A 168 8.39 -10.86 -15.77
C PHE A 168 8.86 -10.64 -14.34
N PHE A 169 10.12 -10.23 -14.14
CA PHE A 169 10.67 -10.03 -12.80
C PHE A 169 9.99 -8.88 -12.07
N ASP A 170 9.63 -7.80 -12.77
CA ASP A 170 8.87 -6.70 -12.19
C ASP A 170 7.54 -7.18 -11.60
N THR A 171 6.80 -8.02 -12.33
CA THR A 171 5.51 -8.56 -11.85
C THR A 171 5.67 -9.72 -10.87
N PHE A 172 6.71 -10.53 -11.00
CA PHE A 172 6.93 -11.72 -10.16
C PHE A 172 7.14 -11.36 -8.70
N PHE A 173 8.08 -10.45 -8.39
CA PHE A 173 8.42 -10.10 -7.00
C PHE A 173 7.26 -9.42 -6.26
N SER A 174 6.58 -8.47 -6.90
CA SER A 174 5.40 -7.82 -6.31
C SER A 174 4.21 -8.81 -6.26
N GLY A 175 4.02 -9.65 -7.27
CA GLY A 175 2.92 -10.61 -7.34
C GLY A 175 2.94 -11.66 -6.23
N ILE A 176 4.07 -12.36 -6.03
CA ILE A 176 4.17 -13.44 -5.03
C ILE A 176 4.05 -12.93 -3.58
N THR A 177 4.40 -11.67 -3.34
CA THR A 177 4.30 -11.02 -2.03
C THR A 177 2.94 -10.36 -1.80
N GLY A 178 2.05 -10.40 -2.81
CA GLY A 178 0.69 -9.88 -2.73
C GLY A 178 0.53 -8.45 -3.25
N GLY A 179 1.63 -7.75 -3.50
CA GLY A 179 1.68 -6.42 -4.08
C GLY A 179 0.81 -5.39 -3.36
N GLN A 180 0.34 -4.40 -4.11
CA GLN A 180 -0.43 -3.29 -3.56
C GLN A 180 -1.78 -3.71 -2.98
N ILE A 181 -2.40 -4.77 -3.51
CA ILE A 181 -3.74 -5.24 -3.09
C ILE A 181 -3.68 -5.79 -1.67
N ILE A 182 -2.75 -6.72 -1.40
CA ILE A 182 -2.60 -7.32 -0.06
C ILE A 182 -2.14 -6.29 0.94
N MET A 183 -1.26 -5.37 0.53
CA MET A 183 -0.87 -4.29 1.39
C MET A 183 -2.07 -3.44 1.82
N LEU A 184 -2.89 -2.95 0.89
CA LEU A 184 -4.03 -2.09 1.22
C LEU A 184 -5.04 -2.83 2.11
N LEU A 185 -5.30 -4.09 1.81
CA LEU A 185 -6.12 -4.98 2.64
C LEU A 185 -5.57 -5.07 4.08
N ALA A 186 -4.26 -5.30 4.22
CA ALA A 186 -3.63 -5.40 5.53
C ALA A 186 -3.69 -4.10 6.33
N LEU A 187 -3.52 -2.95 5.68
CA LEU A 187 -3.62 -1.63 6.31
C LEU A 187 -5.05 -1.34 6.78
N PHE A 188 -6.06 -1.65 5.96
CA PHE A 188 -7.47 -1.49 6.33
C PHE A 188 -7.87 -2.42 7.48
N ASN A 189 -7.47 -3.69 7.41
CA ASN A 189 -7.72 -4.64 8.50
C ASN A 189 -7.05 -4.18 9.80
N TYR A 190 -5.81 -3.68 9.73
CA TYR A 190 -5.12 -3.14 10.89
C TYR A 190 -5.88 -1.94 11.50
N ILE A 191 -6.33 -0.99 10.68
CA ILE A 191 -7.14 0.15 11.16
C ILE A 191 -8.43 -0.33 11.81
N CYS A 192 -9.14 -1.27 11.21
CA CYS A 192 -10.38 -1.83 11.77
C CYS A 192 -10.15 -2.44 13.15
N ASP A 193 -9.00 -3.09 13.37
CA ASP A 193 -8.64 -3.72 14.65
C ASP A 193 -8.26 -2.69 15.73
N ILE A 194 -7.67 -1.54 15.37
CA ILE A 194 -7.25 -0.52 16.35
C ILE A 194 -8.27 0.62 16.56
N THR A 195 -9.40 0.61 15.84
CA THR A 195 -10.42 1.67 15.89
C THR A 195 -11.77 1.17 16.39
N THR A 196 -12.47 2.05 17.12
CA THR A 196 -13.87 1.85 17.50
C THR A 196 -14.81 2.12 16.33
N SER A 197 -16.05 1.62 16.40
CA SER A 197 -17.07 1.80 15.35
C SER A 197 -17.31 3.27 14.99
N GLU A 198 -17.23 4.17 15.97
CA GLU A 198 -17.44 5.62 15.80
C GLU A 198 -16.32 6.29 14.98
N ASN A 199 -15.05 5.95 15.24
CA ASN A 199 -13.90 6.60 14.61
C ASN A 199 -13.35 5.83 13.40
N ARG A 200 -13.82 4.61 13.15
CA ARG A 200 -13.31 3.72 12.09
C ARG A 200 -13.42 4.35 10.70
N THR A 201 -14.59 4.89 10.36
CA THR A 201 -14.83 5.50 9.04
C THR A 201 -13.90 6.67 8.78
N GLN A 202 -13.68 7.54 9.78
CA GLN A 202 -12.77 8.68 9.65
C GLN A 202 -11.32 8.22 9.44
N ARG A 203 -10.86 7.23 10.20
CA ARG A 203 -9.49 6.71 10.11
C ARG A 203 -9.21 6.01 8.79
N LEU A 204 -10.16 5.21 8.30
CA LEU A 204 -10.08 4.62 6.95
C LEU A 204 -10.05 5.72 5.88
N GLY A 205 -10.85 6.77 6.04
CA GLY A 205 -10.82 7.94 5.18
C GLY A 205 -9.45 8.60 5.09
N ILE A 206 -8.77 8.79 6.24
CA ILE A 206 -7.41 9.37 6.27
C ILE A 206 -6.42 8.48 5.53
N VAL A 207 -6.44 7.16 5.76
CA VAL A 207 -5.58 6.22 5.02
C VAL A 207 -5.83 6.33 3.52
N ASN A 208 -7.10 6.42 3.10
CA ASN A 208 -7.46 6.54 1.70
C ASN A 208 -6.97 7.87 1.08
N VAL A 209 -7.06 8.98 1.81
CA VAL A 209 -6.50 10.26 1.39
C VAL A 209 -4.98 10.16 1.24
N CYS A 210 -4.27 9.54 2.18
CA CYS A 210 -2.83 9.32 2.08
C CYS A 210 -2.46 8.51 0.81
N THR A 211 -3.19 7.43 0.53
CA THR A 211 -3.06 6.63 -0.70
C THR A 211 -3.27 7.50 -1.94
N PHE A 212 -4.37 8.26 -2.00
CA PHE A 212 -4.70 9.07 -3.17
C PHE A 212 -3.78 10.26 -3.38
N VAL A 213 -3.20 10.85 -2.33
CA VAL A 213 -2.22 11.93 -2.46
C VAL A 213 -0.86 11.39 -2.91
N GLY A 214 -0.48 10.19 -2.45
CA GLY A 214 0.75 9.54 -2.88
C GLY A 214 0.79 9.27 -4.39
N THR A 215 -0.36 8.94 -4.98
CA THR A 215 -0.48 8.61 -6.41
C THR A 215 0.00 9.73 -7.34
N PRO A 216 -0.66 10.91 -7.43
CA PRO A 216 -0.27 11.97 -8.35
C PRO A 216 1.12 12.52 -8.04
N LEU A 217 1.54 12.52 -6.78
CA LEU A 217 2.90 12.92 -6.40
C LEU A 217 3.95 11.97 -6.98
N GLY A 218 3.71 10.66 -6.91
CA GLY A 218 4.61 9.65 -7.50
C GLY A 218 4.68 9.78 -9.02
N LEU A 219 3.53 9.97 -9.68
CA LEU A 219 3.45 10.17 -11.14
C LEU A 219 4.19 11.45 -11.58
N ALA A 220 3.92 12.58 -10.93
CA ALA A 220 4.53 13.87 -11.26
C ALA A 220 6.04 13.85 -11.04
N LEU A 221 6.49 13.30 -9.91
CA LEU A 221 7.91 13.26 -9.58
C LEU A 221 8.67 12.29 -10.49
N SER A 222 8.06 11.17 -10.92
CA SER A 222 8.69 10.21 -11.83
C SER A 222 9.13 10.86 -13.14
N GLY A 223 8.25 11.64 -13.77
CA GLY A 223 8.59 12.33 -15.03
C GLY A 223 9.71 13.36 -14.88
N ILE A 224 9.70 14.14 -13.79
CA ILE A 224 10.72 15.15 -13.49
C ILE A 224 12.07 14.48 -13.21
N MET A 225 12.09 13.46 -12.34
CA MET A 225 13.31 12.72 -12.02
C MET A 225 13.87 12.00 -13.23
N LEU A 226 13.02 11.47 -14.12
CA LEU A 226 13.48 10.76 -15.31
C LEU A 226 14.21 11.69 -16.28
N ARG A 227 13.72 12.93 -16.45
CA ARG A 227 14.33 13.93 -17.33
C ARG A 227 15.67 14.46 -16.79
N HIS A 228 15.81 14.61 -15.47
CA HIS A 228 16.99 15.26 -14.88
C HIS A 228 18.00 14.32 -14.24
N LEU A 229 17.56 13.20 -13.66
CA LEU A 229 18.38 12.31 -12.82
C LEU A 229 18.48 10.88 -13.37
N GLY A 230 17.61 10.50 -14.31
CA GLY A 230 17.58 9.18 -14.94
C GLY A 230 17.03 8.06 -14.04
N TYR A 231 17.04 6.84 -14.56
CA TYR A 231 16.40 5.68 -13.90
C TYR A 231 17.06 5.27 -12.57
N TYR A 232 18.39 5.37 -12.46
CA TYR A 232 19.11 5.00 -11.23
C TYR A 232 18.65 5.81 -10.02
N ALA A 233 18.46 7.12 -10.19
CA ALA A 233 18.02 7.99 -9.11
C ALA A 233 16.59 7.67 -8.67
N ILE A 234 15.72 7.32 -9.61
CA ILE A 234 14.33 6.95 -9.33
C ILE A 234 14.27 5.65 -8.54
N TYR A 235 14.84 4.57 -9.07
CA TYR A 235 14.79 3.27 -8.38
C TYR A 235 15.58 3.30 -7.07
N GLY A 236 16.68 4.04 -6.99
CA GLY A 236 17.42 4.25 -5.74
C GLY A 236 16.60 4.98 -4.69
N THR A 237 15.84 6.01 -5.09
CA THR A 237 14.96 6.75 -4.18
C THR A 237 13.77 5.90 -3.74
N ALA A 238 13.15 5.15 -4.65
CA ALA A 238 12.08 4.22 -4.31
C ALA A 238 12.58 3.15 -3.32
N LEU A 239 13.75 2.55 -3.57
CA LEU A 239 14.37 1.58 -2.68
C LEU A 239 14.63 2.16 -1.28
N PHE A 240 15.16 3.38 -1.21
CA PHE A 240 15.38 4.07 0.05
C PHE A 240 14.07 4.33 0.81
N LEU A 241 13.01 4.72 0.11
CA LEU A 241 11.69 4.93 0.71
C LEU A 241 11.08 3.63 1.22
N HIS A 242 11.16 2.53 0.48
CA HIS A 242 10.73 1.21 0.96
C HIS A 242 11.54 0.75 2.17
N PHE A 243 12.84 1.02 2.21
CA PHE A 243 13.68 0.73 3.36
C PHE A 243 13.27 1.53 4.61
N ILE A 244 13.06 2.85 4.48
CA ILE A 244 12.52 3.68 5.57
C ILE A 244 11.17 3.13 6.04
N ASN A 245 10.32 2.75 5.10
CA ASN A 245 9.00 2.23 5.43
C ASN A 245 9.07 0.90 6.17
N PHE A 246 9.97 0.00 5.78
CA PHE A 246 10.25 -1.24 6.48
C PHE A 246 10.70 -0.98 7.93
N LEU A 247 11.64 -0.04 8.13
CA LEU A 247 12.08 0.36 9.47
C LEU A 247 10.92 0.95 10.29
N TYR A 248 10.12 1.82 9.69
CA TYR A 248 8.96 2.42 10.34
C TYR A 248 7.97 1.35 10.82
N VAL A 249 7.59 0.41 9.94
CA VAL A 249 6.69 -0.70 10.32
C VAL A 249 7.32 -1.56 11.41
N THR A 250 8.61 -1.84 11.32
CA THR A 250 9.32 -2.69 12.30
C THR A 250 9.34 -2.06 13.69
N PHE A 251 9.62 -0.76 13.82
CA PHE A 251 9.76 -0.11 15.12
C PHE A 251 8.47 0.49 15.68
N ARG A 252 7.56 0.98 14.83
CA ARG A 252 6.35 1.69 15.27
C ARG A 252 5.10 0.82 15.31
N ILE A 253 4.93 -0.08 14.35
CA ILE A 253 3.73 -0.89 14.26
C ILE A 253 3.87 -2.12 15.17
N LYS A 254 2.84 -2.32 16.00
CA LYS A 254 2.70 -3.46 16.91
C LYS A 254 1.44 -4.21 16.54
N ASP A 255 1.46 -5.53 16.67
CA ASP A 255 0.25 -6.31 16.43
C ASP A 255 -0.84 -5.95 17.46
N PRO A 256 -2.09 -5.70 17.01
CA PRO A 256 -3.19 -5.43 17.92
C PRO A 256 -3.48 -6.66 18.78
N LEU A 257 -3.80 -6.45 20.06
CA LEU A 257 -4.21 -7.51 20.96
C LEU A 257 -5.62 -7.96 20.59
N ARG A 258 -5.83 -9.27 20.43
CA ARG A 258 -7.18 -9.82 20.16
C ARG A 258 -8.04 -9.73 21.41
N THR A 259 -9.28 -9.27 21.25
CA THR A 259 -10.29 -9.33 22.32
C THR A 259 -10.71 -10.78 22.54
N LYS A 260 -11.07 -11.16 23.77
CA LYS A 260 -11.55 -12.53 24.10
C LYS A 260 -12.72 -12.99 23.21
N GLU A 261 -13.60 -12.08 22.82
CA GLU A 261 -14.70 -12.33 21.88
C GLU A 261 -14.21 -12.76 20.49
N GLN A 262 -13.18 -12.11 19.94
CA GLN A 262 -12.61 -12.48 18.64
C GLN A 262 -11.94 -13.86 18.66
N ILE A 263 -11.41 -14.28 19.82
CA ILE A 263 -10.84 -15.61 20.02
C ILE A 263 -11.95 -16.67 20.11
N MET A 264 -13.01 -16.39 20.87
CA MET A 264 -14.17 -17.29 21.02
C MET A 264 -14.94 -17.50 19.71
N THR A 265 -15.15 -16.46 18.90
CA THR A 265 -15.86 -16.58 17.62
C THR A 265 -15.14 -17.51 16.65
N VAL A 266 -13.81 -17.42 16.54
CA VAL A 266 -13.01 -18.31 15.68
C VAL A 266 -13.06 -19.75 16.19
N SER A 267 -12.97 -19.94 17.51
CA SER A 267 -13.07 -21.26 18.14
C SER A 267 -14.43 -21.91 17.87
N ASN A 268 -15.53 -21.15 18.00
CA ASN A 268 -16.88 -21.66 17.80
C ASN A 268 -17.20 -21.98 16.34
N TYR A 269 -16.72 -21.17 15.38
CA TYR A 269 -16.84 -21.49 13.95
C TYR A 269 -16.09 -22.76 13.58
N PHE A 270 -14.88 -22.94 14.10
CA PHE A 270 -14.08 -24.14 13.83
C PHE A 270 -14.68 -25.38 14.47
N PHE A 271 -15.20 -25.25 15.70
CA PHE A 271 -15.93 -26.33 16.37
C PHE A 271 -17.21 -26.70 15.61
N SER A 272 -17.97 -25.72 15.11
CA SER A 272 -19.14 -25.94 14.24
C SER A 272 -18.78 -26.65 12.93
N LEU A 273 -17.67 -26.27 12.28
CA LEU A 273 -17.19 -26.90 11.03
C LEU A 273 -16.69 -28.33 11.24
N LEU A 274 -16.10 -28.64 12.40
CA LEU A 274 -15.68 -29.98 12.77
C LEU A 274 -16.88 -30.86 13.15
N VAL A 275 -17.82 -30.33 13.93
CA VAL A 275 -19.00 -31.07 14.38
C VAL A 275 -19.97 -31.35 13.23
N ASN A 276 -20.14 -30.43 12.29
CA ASN A 276 -21.05 -30.61 11.15
C ASN A 276 -20.46 -31.40 9.96
N ASN A 277 -19.18 -31.79 10.01
CA ASN A 277 -18.51 -32.61 8.97
C ASN A 277 -18.11 -34.01 9.48
N ILE A 278 -18.59 -34.46 10.64
CA ILE A 278 -18.45 -35.86 11.07
C ILE A 278 -19.69 -36.60 10.56
N PRO A 279 -19.60 -37.41 9.49
CA PRO A 279 -20.68 -38.35 9.17
C PRO A 279 -20.77 -39.34 10.32
N LEU A 280 -21.92 -39.35 11.00
CA LEU A 280 -22.31 -40.43 11.88
C LEU A 280 -22.64 -41.63 10.99
N GLU A 281 -21.68 -42.53 10.79
CA GLU A 281 -21.98 -43.93 10.45
C GLU A 281 -22.44 -44.69 11.70
#